data_AF-A0A8H8DLK9-F1
#
_entry.id   AF-A0A8H8DLK9-F1
#
_cell.length_a   1.000
_cell.length_b   1.000
_cell.length_c   1.000
_cell.angle_alpha   90.00
_cell.angle_beta   90.00
_cell.angle_gamma   90.00
#
_symmetry.space_group_name_H-M   'P 1'
#
loop_
_entity.id
_entity.type
_entity.pdbx_description
1 polymer ?
#
loop_
_entity_poly.entity_id
_entity_poly.type
_entity_poly.pdbx_seq_one_letter_code
_entity_poly.pdbx_strand_id
1 'polypeptide(L)' 'MEGVPGTVTLLNNAHVAEQPVAAFDWSADKLGLCVFASFDQTVRVGVVTKLAAQ' A
#
# COMPACT_ATOMS: atom_id res chain seq x y z
N MET A 1 18.67 -25.41 0.54
CA MET A 1 18.88 -23.99 0.19
C MET A 1 18.10 -23.19 1.21
N GLU A 2 18.77 -22.60 2.19
CA GLU A 2 18.10 -21.73 3.17
C GLU A 2 17.91 -20.33 2.56
N GLY A 3 16.76 -19.70 2.81
CA GLY A 3 16.48 -18.34 2.35
C GLY A 3 17.25 -17.31 3.18
N VAL A 4 17.69 -16.23 2.53
CA VAL A 4 18.29 -15.07 3.23
C VAL A 4 17.17 -14.23 3.85
N PRO A 5 17.20 -13.93 5.17
CA PRO A 5 16.21 -13.07 5.80
C PRO A 5 16.30 -11.63 5.27
N GLY A 6 15.17 -11.08 4.82
CA GLY A 6 15.05 -9.65 4.51
C GLY A 6 14.72 -8.82 5.77
N THR A 7 14.86 -7.50 5.66
CA THR A 7 14.40 -6.55 6.69
C THR A 7 13.19 -5.77 6.17
N VAL A 8 12.20 -5.55 7.04
CA VAL A 8 11.02 -4.73 6.75
C VAL A 8 11.09 -3.48 7.61
N THR A 9 10.89 -2.31 7.00
CA THR A 9 10.83 -1.02 7.68
C THR A 9 9.58 -0.28 7.24
N LEU A 10 8.88 0.34 8.19
CA LEU A 10 7.70 1.15 7.90
C LEU A 10 8.15 2.46 7.22
N LEU A 11 7.79 2.64 5.95
CA LEU A 11 8.10 3.87 5.20
C LEU A 11 7.05 4.95 5.40
N ASN A 12 5.77 4.58 5.44
CA ASN A 12 4.64 5.50 5.52
C ASN A 12 3.50 4.93 6.35
N ASN A 13 2.74 5.82 6.98
CA ASN A 13 1.46 5.50 7.64
C ASN A 13 0.44 6.59 7.27
N ALA A 14 -0.76 6.20 6.89
CA ALA A 14 -1.83 7.12 6.54
C ALA A 14 -3.20 6.49 6.86
N HIS A 15 -4.16 7.34 7.25
CA HIS A 15 -5.55 6.96 7.36
C HIS A 15 -6.21 7.00 5.97
N VAL A 16 -6.64 5.86 5.46
CA VAL A 16 -7.11 5.73 4.07
C VAL A 16 -8.60 5.40 3.92
N ALA A 17 -9.24 4.91 4.99
CA ALA A 17 -10.66 4.57 5.03
C ALA A 17 -11.17 4.54 6.48
N GLU A 18 -12.42 4.93 6.70
CA GLU A 18 -13.10 4.88 8.01
C GLU A 18 -13.59 3.47 8.39
N GLN A 19 -13.60 2.57 7.41
CA GLN A 19 -13.97 1.16 7.57
C GLN A 19 -12.82 0.29 7.04
N PRO A 20 -12.74 -0.99 7.45
CA PRO A 20 -11.64 -1.86 7.03
C PRO A 20 -11.48 -1.95 5.51
N VAL A 21 -10.21 -1.98 5.08
CA VAL A 21 -9.84 -2.21 3.68
C VAL A 21 -9.99 -3.71 3.38
N ALA A 22 -10.83 -4.04 2.40
CA ALA A 22 -11.15 -5.41 2.01
C ALA A 22 -10.30 -5.92 0.84
N ALA A 23 -9.77 -5.00 0.02
CA ALA A 23 -8.90 -5.32 -1.12
C ALA A 23 -7.91 -4.18 -1.37
N PHE A 24 -6.72 -4.54 -1.83
CA PHE A 24 -5.64 -3.61 -2.16
C PHE A 24 -4.82 -4.19 -3.32
N ASP A 25 -4.45 -3.34 -4.30
CA ASP A 25 -3.58 -3.74 -5.40
C ASP A 25 -2.64 -2.60 -5.83
N TRP A 26 -1.40 -2.95 -6.19
CA TRP A 26 -0.40 -2.01 -6.70
C TRP A 26 -0.41 -2.02 -8.24
N SER A 27 -0.24 -0.85 -8.85
CA SER A 27 0.01 -0.77 -10.28
C SER A 27 1.40 -1.32 -10.61
N ALA A 28 1.45 -2.33 -11.48
CA ALA A 28 2.72 -2.87 -11.99
C ALA A 28 3.49 -1.87 -12.88
N ASP A 29 2.76 -1.00 -13.60
CA ASP A 29 3.34 -0.04 -14.53
C ASP A 29 3.81 1.26 -13.85
N LYS A 30 3.20 1.61 -12.71
CA LYS A 30 3.41 2.91 -12.05
C LYS A 30 3.73 2.73 -10.57
N LEU A 31 5.01 2.89 -10.24
CA LEU A 31 5.51 2.86 -8.87
C LEU A 31 4.76 3.89 -8.00
N GLY A 32 4.24 3.43 -6.87
CA GLY A 32 3.51 4.27 -5.91
C GLY A 32 2.04 4.47 -6.23
N LEU A 33 1.52 3.98 -7.36
CA LEU A 33 0.09 4.02 -7.64
C LEU A 33 -0.59 2.74 -7.16
N CYS A 34 -1.67 2.86 -6.41
CA CYS A 34 -2.48 1.73 -5.96
C CYS A 34 -3.98 2.02 -6.04
N VAL A 35 -4.77 0.96 -5.92
CA VAL A 35 -6.22 1.01 -5.72
C VAL A 35 -6.58 0.19 -4.50
N PHE A 36 -7.61 0.62 -3.77
CA PHE A 36 -8.14 -0.14 -2.65
C PHE A 36 -9.65 0.06 -2.49
N ALA A 37 -10.30 -0.97 -1.95
CA ALA A 37 -11.74 -0.99 -1.68
C ALA A 37 -11.97 -1.25 -0.19
N SER A 38 -12.92 -0.52 0.38
CA SER A 38 -13.26 -0.58 1.81
C SER A 38 -14.76 -0.74 2.02
N PHE A 39 -15.15 -1.21 3.21
CA PHE A 39 -16.55 -1.43 3.57
C PHE A 39 -17.37 -0.15 3.81
N ASP A 40 -16.75 1.02 3.66
CA ASP A 40 -17.42 2.32 3.64
C ASP A 40 -18.08 2.63 2.28
N GLN A 41 -18.27 1.62 1.43
CA GLN A 41 -18.87 1.70 0.10
C GLN A 41 -18.07 2.57 -0.88
N THR A 42 -16.74 2.57 -0.77
CA THR A 42 -15.88 3.34 -1.68
C THR A 42 -14.74 2.52 -2.26
N VAL A 43 -14.31 2.94 -3.45
CA VAL A 43 -13.04 2.54 -4.09
C VAL A 43 -12.20 3.80 -4.23
N ARG A 44 -10.93 3.73 -3.82
CA ARG A 44 -10.00 4.86 -3.83
C ARG A 44 -8.74 4.52 -4.60
N VAL A 45 -8.20 5.51 -5.29
CA VAL A 45 -6.89 5.46 -5.94
C VAL A 45 -5.91 6.23 -5.08
N GLY A 46 -4.82 5.58 -4.67
CA GLY A 46 -3.77 6.16 -3.85
C GLY A 46 -2.51 6.48 -4.66
N VAL A 47 -1.92 7.64 -4.41
CA VAL A 47 -0.57 7.99 -4.90
C VAL A 47 0.36 8.10 -3.69
N VAL A 48 1.26 7.13 -3.57
CA VAL A 48 2.21 7.05 -2.46
C VAL A 48 3.54 7.64 -2.90
N THR A 49 4.04 8.58 -2.09
CA THR A 49 5.34 9.25 -2.30
C THR A 49 6.31 8.83 -1.21
N LYS A 50 7.61 9.18 -1.35
CA LYS A 50 8.69 8.78 -0.41
C LYS A 50 8.80 7.25 -0.23
N LEU A 51 9.01 6.53 -1.33
CA LEU A 51 9.08 5.06 -1.36
C LEU A 51 10.49 4.49 -1.12
N ALA A 52 11.45 5.35 -0.80
CA ALA A 52 12.81 4.96 -0.43
C ALA A 52 13.03 5.20 1.06
N ALA A 53 13.76 4.29 1.72
CA ALA A 53 14.31 4.57 3.04
C ALA A 53 15.31 5.73 2.92
N GLN A 54 15.12 6.77 3.71
CA GLN A 54 16.04 7.89 3.81
C GLN A 54 17.22 7.55 4.72
#